data_AF-A0A7C5ITA2-F1
#
_entry.id   AF-A0A7C5ITA2-F1
#
_cell.length_a   1.000
_cell.length_b   1.000
_cell.length_c   1.000
_cell.angle_alpha   90.00
_cell.angle_beta   90.00
_cell.angle_gamma   90.00
#
_symmetry.space_group_name_H-M   'P 1'
#
loop_
_entity.id
_entity.type
_entity.pdbx_description
1 polymer ?
#
loop_
_entity_poly.entity_id
_entity_poly.type
_entity_poly.pdbx_seq_one_letter_code
_entity_poly.pdbx_strand_id
1 'polypeptide(L)' 'YTNLLIDAVPIPDPEIELSRKVQLIEGELPSPINPPSGCVFRTRCSRAREKCAKQKPELKIIEGEHQVACHYPL' A
#
# COMPACT_ATOMS: atom_id res chain seq x y z
N TYR A 1 -1.00 -0.73 0.30
CA TYR A 1 -1.85 0.23 -0.42
C TYR A 1 -2.94 0.76 0.50
N THR A 2 -3.92 -0.06 0.88
CA THR A 2 -5.09 0.37 1.69
C THR A 2 -4.71 1.11 2.97
N ASN A 3 -3.77 0.58 3.78
CA ASN A 3 -3.35 1.27 5.00
C ASN A 3 -2.75 2.66 4.74
N LEU A 4 -2.02 2.84 3.63
CA LEU A 4 -1.48 4.16 3.26
C LEU A 4 -2.58 5.12 2.81
N LEU A 5 -3.66 4.63 2.18
CA LEU A 5 -4.82 5.46 1.86
C LEU A 5 -5.56 5.89 3.12
N ILE A 6 -5.76 4.97 4.07
CA ILE A 6 -6.41 5.27 5.35
C ILE A 6 -5.58 6.29 6.14
N ASP A 7 -4.26 6.13 6.17
CA ASP A 7 -3.36 7.07 6.85
C ASP A 7 -3.38 8.46 6.21
N ALA A 8 -3.53 8.54 4.88
CA ALA A 8 -3.63 9.80 4.15
C ALA A 8 -4.96 10.56 4.34
N VAL A 9 -5.96 9.99 5.01
CA VAL A 9 -7.21 10.70 5.31
C VAL A 9 -6.93 11.82 6.33
N PRO A 10 -7.28 13.08 6.04
CA PRO A 10 -7.07 14.19 6.97
C PRO A 10 -8.04 14.11 8.14
N ILE A 11 -7.58 14.50 9.32
CA ILE A 11 -8.40 14.64 10.51
C ILE A 11 -9.01 16.06 10.52
N PRO A 12 -10.32 16.22 10.83
CA PRO A 12 -10.96 17.55 10.79
C PRO A 12 -10.39 18.59 11.76
N ASP A 13 -9.77 18.15 12.86
CA ASP A 13 -9.17 19.02 13.87
C ASP A 13 -7.74 19.43 13.44
N PRO A 14 -7.47 20.73 13.24
CA PRO A 14 -6.19 21.21 12.74
C PRO A 14 -5.03 21.01 13.72
N GLU A 15 -5.26 21.07 15.04
CA GLU A 15 -4.21 20.87 16.04
C GLU A 15 -3.78 19.39 16.08
N ILE A 16 -4.76 18.50 15.92
CA ILE A 16 -4.51 17.06 15.81
C ILE A 16 -3.80 16.73 14.50
N GLU A 17 -4.22 17.33 13.38
CA GLU A 17 -3.58 17.06 12.08
C GLU A 17 -2.12 17.55 12.05
N LEU A 18 -1.82 18.71 12.63
CA LEU A 18 -0.46 19.26 12.69
C LEU A 18 0.51 18.41 13.52
N SER A 19 0.02 17.75 14.57
CA SER A 19 0.84 16.90 15.44
C SER A 19 1.00 15.45 14.93
N ARG A 20 0.29 15.09 13.85
CA ARG A 20 0.29 13.73 13.29
C ARG A 20 1.56 13.43 12.48
N LYS A 21 2.07 12.20 12.62
CA LYS A 21 3.07 11.64 11.70
C LYS A 21 2.37 10.85 10.61
N VAL A 22 2.20 11.45 9.44
CA VAL A 22 1.64 10.80 8.25
C VAL A 22 2.75 10.08 7.48
N GLN A 23 2.51 8.81 7.14
CA GLN A 23 3.33 8.10 6.16
C GLN A 23 2.89 8.51 4.76
N LEU A 24 3.59 9.49 4.18
CA LEU A 24 3.36 9.90 2.80
C LEU A 24 3.67 8.73 1.85
N ILE A 25 2.80 8.56 0.84
CA ILE A 25 3.07 7.62 -0.24
C ILE A 25 4.11 8.26 -1.15
N GLU A 26 5.34 7.77 -1.06
CA GLU A 26 6.42 8.20 -1.92
C GLU A 26 6.32 7.57 -3.33
N GLY A 27 6.82 8.31 -4.32
CA GLY A 27 6.91 7.86 -5.71
C GLY A 27 5.66 8.09 -6.56
N GLU A 28 5.88 8.15 -7.87
CA GLU A 28 4.83 8.37 -8.88
C GLU A 28 4.05 7.09 -9.21
N LEU A 29 2.85 7.28 -9.74
CA LEU A 29 2.04 6.20 -10.28
C LEU A 29 2.76 5.54 -11.48
N PRO A 30 2.98 4.22 -11.46
CA PRO A 30 3.57 3.55 -12.60
C PRO A 30 2.62 3.56 -13.80
N SER A 31 3.18 3.51 -15.01
CA SER A 31 2.41 3.42 -16.25
C SER A 31 1.52 2.15 -16.25
N PRO A 32 0.22 2.26 -16.55
CA PRO A 32 -0.66 1.09 -16.70
C PRO A 32 -0.26 0.19 -17.87
N ILE A 33 0.41 0.73 -18.89
CA ILE A 33 0.86 0.00 -20.08
C ILE A 33 2.08 -0.87 -19.73
N ASN A 34 2.96 -0.36 -18.86
CA ASN A 34 4.20 -1.02 -18.45
C ASN A 34 4.25 -1.15 -16.93
N PRO A 35 3.41 -2.00 -16.31
CA PRO A 35 3.39 -2.15 -14.87
C PRO A 35 4.69 -2.82 -14.37
N PRO A 36 5.14 -2.51 -13.15
CA PRO A 36 6.28 -3.17 -12.55
C PRO A 36 6.01 -4.67 -12.35
N SER A 37 7.05 -5.50 -12.46
CA SER A 37 6.91 -6.95 -12.29
C SER A 37 6.50 -7.33 -10.86
N GLY A 38 5.79 -8.44 -10.72
CA GLY A 38 5.31 -8.93 -9.42
C GLY A 38 4.14 -8.11 -8.87
N CYS A 39 4.32 -7.53 -7.67
CA CYS A 39 3.33 -6.65 -7.05
C CYS A 39 3.37 -5.27 -7.72
N VAL A 40 2.25 -4.87 -8.34
CA VAL A 40 2.12 -3.59 -9.04
C VAL A 40 2.39 -2.38 -8.12
N PHE A 41 2.11 -2.53 -6.81
CA PHE A 41 2.30 -1.48 -5.82
C PHE A 41 3.73 -1.44 -5.24
N ARG A 42 4.65 -2.34 -5.62
CA ARG A 42 5.97 -2.48 -4.98
C ARG A 42 6.80 -1.21 -4.99
N THR A 43 6.68 -0.37 -6.02
CA THR A 43 7.51 0.84 -6.19
C THR A 43 7.11 1.98 -5.26
N ARG A 44 5.94 1.88 -4.62
CA ARG A 44 5.36 2.88 -3.71
C ARG A 44 5.04 2.30 -2.33
N CYS A 45 5.42 1.05 -2.09
CA CYS A 45 5.13 0.35 -0.86
C CYS A 45 6.31 0.46 0.10
N SER A 46 6.14 1.12 1.24
CA SER A 46 7.15 1.23 2.30
C SER A 46 7.60 -0.12 2.89
N ARG A 47 6.81 -1.18 2.67
CA ARG A 47 7.09 -2.56 3.13
C ARG A 47 7.51 -3.49 1.99
N ALA A 48 7.85 -2.97 0.80
CA ALA A 48 8.27 -3.79 -0.33
C ALA A 48 9.53 -4.60 0.02
N ARG A 49 9.53 -5.87 -0.39
CA ARG A 49 10.69 -6.78 -0.28
C ARG A 49 10.93 -7.46 -1.61
N GLU A 50 12.02 -8.21 -1.71
CA GLU A 50 12.43 -8.91 -2.95
C GLU A 50 11.31 -9.78 -3.55
N LYS A 51 10.53 -10.48 -2.73
CA LYS A 51 9.39 -11.30 -3.19
C LYS A 51 8.33 -10.47 -3.94
N CYS A 52 8.11 -9.22 -3.52
CA CYS A 52 7.19 -8.30 -4.20
C CYS A 52 7.65 -7.94 -5.61
N ALA A 53 8.95 -8.04 -5.90
CA ALA A 53 9.47 -7.79 -7.23
C ALA A 53 9.39 -9.01 -8.16
N LYS A 54 9.57 -10.20 -7.59
CA LYS A 54 9.65 -11.46 -8.33
C LYS A 54 8.30 -12.12 -8.58
N GLN A 55 7.35 -11.97 -7.65
CA GLN A 55 6.08 -12.71 -7.70
C GLN A 55 4.88 -11.79 -7.54
N LYS A 56 3.84 -12.00 -8.36
CA LYS A 56 2.53 -11.36 -8.16
C LYS A 56 1.84 -12.02 -6.95
N PRO A 57 1.38 -11.26 -5.95
CA PRO A 57 0.67 -11.84 -4.82
C PRO A 57 -0.68 -12.43 -5.29
N GLU A 58 -1.00 -13.60 -4.78
CA GLU A 58 -2.31 -14.23 -4.96
C GLU A 58 -3.34 -13.57 -4.06
N LEU A 59 -4.59 -13.52 -4.53
CA LEU A 59 -5.71 -13.08 -3.72
C LEU A 59 -6.09 -14.19 -2.74
N LYS A 60 -6.06 -13.89 -1.44
CA LYS A 60 -6.38 -14.85 -0.36
C LYS A 60 -7.38 -14.26 0.61
N ILE A 61 -8.25 -15.10 1.14
CA ILE A 61 -9.13 -14.75 2.25
C ILE A 61 -8.29 -14.82 3.53
N ILE A 62 -8.33 -13.77 4.35
CA ILE A 62 -7.61 -13.73 5.63
C ILE A 62 -8.54 -13.79 6.84
N GLU A 63 -9.76 -13.25 6.74
CA GLU A 63 -10.78 -13.34 7.80
C GLU A 63 -12.17 -13.10 7.21
N GLY A 64 -13.13 -14.01 7.44
CA GLY A 64 -14.49 -13.88 6.92
C GLY A 64 -14.53 -13.64 5.41
N GLU A 65 -15.10 -12.51 4.99
CA GLU A 65 -15.13 -12.07 3.58
C GLU A 65 -13.93 -11.19 3.17
N HIS A 66 -13.01 -10.91 4.09
CA HIS A 66 -11.88 -10.03 3.85
C HIS A 66 -10.80 -10.71 3.02
N GLN A 67 -10.53 -10.14 1.84
CA GLN A 67 -9.56 -10.65 0.87
C GLN A 67 -8.40 -9.70 0.66
N VAL A 68 -7.20 -10.26 0.52
CA VAL A 68 -5.97 -9.50 0.35
C VAL A 68 -5.07 -10.15 -0.70
N ALA A 69 -4.51 -9.33 -1.59
CA ALA A 69 -3.42 -9.72 -2.50
C ALA A 69 -2.11 -9.04 -2.06
N CYS A 70 -1.54 -9.51 -0.95
CA CYS A 70 -0.30 -9.01 -0.37
C CYS A 70 0.58 -10.17 0.09
N HIS A 71 1.89 -10.08 -0.12
CA HIS A 71 2.83 -11.06 0.43
C HIS A 71 3.04 -10.92 1.94
N TYR A 72 2.73 -9.74 2.50
CA TYR A 72 2.94 -9.38 3.91
C TYR A 72 1.73 -8.60 4.45
N PRO A 73 0.55 -9.23 4.59
CA PRO A 73 -0.63 -8.58 5.20
C PRO A 73 -0.33 -8.14 6.65
N LEU A 74 -1.11 -7.17 7.14
CA LEU A 74 -1.15 -6.81 8.57
C LEU A 74 -2.25 -7.60 9.26
#